data_AF-A0A7D5S3P4-F1
#
_entry.id   AF-A0A7D5S3P4-F1
#
_cell.length_a   1.000
_cell.length_b   1.000
_cell.length_c   1.000
_cell.angle_alpha   90.00
_cell.angle_beta   90.00
_cell.angle_gamma   90.00
#
_symmetry.space_group_name_H-M   'P 1'
#
loop_
_entity.id
_entity.type
_entity.pdbx_description
1 polymer ?
#
loop_
_entity_poly.entity_id
_entity_poly.type
_entity_poly.pdbx_seq_one_letter_code
_entity_poly.pdbx_strand_id
1 'polypeptide(L)' 'MAWAYQTSSTYSVEGISVAVDNQGYVYTTGNFKTQTDFDPGPDVFNLDVVQLGYSDIYITKMTPGGQLVWAKK' A
#
# COMPACT_ATOMS: atom_id res chain seq x y z
N MET A 1 -6.15 -14.08 15.76
CA MET A 1 -5.48 -13.80 14.49
C MET A 1 -5.68 -12.33 14.20
N ALA A 2 -4.64 -11.51 14.37
CA ALA A 2 -4.71 -10.09 14.09
C ALA A 2 -3.64 -9.80 13.04
N TRP A 3 -4.05 -9.48 11.83
CA TRP A 3 -3.16 -8.91 10.84
C TRP A 3 -3.53 -7.43 10.71
N ALA A 4 -2.63 -6.58 11.14
CA ALA A 4 -2.58 -5.18 10.75
C ALA A 4 -1.12 -4.92 10.41
N TYR A 5 -0.83 -4.60 9.15
CA TYR A 5 0.51 -4.24 8.69
C TYR A 5 0.60 -2.72 8.66
N GLN A 6 1.67 -2.18 9.24
CA GLN A 6 1.93 -0.75 9.27
C GLN A 6 3.04 -0.47 8.25
N THR A 7 2.76 0.35 7.25
CA THR A 7 3.78 0.83 6.29
C THR A 7 4.80 1.67 7.06
N SER A 8 6.09 1.38 6.90
CA SER A 8 7.19 2.01 7.66
C SER A 8 7.56 3.42 7.14
N SER A 9 6.57 4.30 7.07
CA SER A 9 6.72 5.69 6.62
C SER A 9 6.76 6.64 7.84
N THR A 10 7.66 7.62 7.79
CA THR A 10 7.76 8.71 8.79
C THR A 10 6.69 9.80 8.61
N TYR A 11 5.85 9.68 7.58
CA TYR A 11 4.72 10.57 7.28
C TYR A 11 3.40 9.80 7.11
N SER A 12 2.27 10.51 7.24
CA SER A 12 0.93 9.92 7.19
C SER A 12 0.68 9.13 5.91
N VAL A 13 0.50 7.81 6.03
CA VAL A 13 -0.13 6.95 5.01
C VAL A 13 -1.57 6.73 5.48
N GLU A 14 -2.52 7.21 4.69
CA GLU A 14 -3.94 7.10 5.01
C GLU A 14 -4.58 6.08 4.08
N GLY A 15 -4.91 4.90 4.61
CA GLY A 15 -5.74 3.91 3.91
C GLY A 15 -7.18 4.41 3.85
N ILE A 16 -7.73 4.54 2.63
CA ILE A 16 -9.07 5.08 2.38
C ILE A 16 -10.08 3.97 2.13
N SER A 17 -9.70 2.91 1.42
CA SER A 17 -10.63 1.85 1.04
C SER A 17 -9.94 0.50 0.88
N VAL A 18 -10.72 -0.56 1.07
CA VAL A 18 -10.34 -1.94 0.83
C VAL A 18 -11.47 -2.67 0.09
N ALA A 19 -11.11 -3.42 -0.95
CA ALA A 19 -12.01 -4.30 -1.69
C ALA A 19 -11.38 -5.68 -1.88
N VAL A 20 -12.20 -6.72 -2.01
CA VAL A 20 -11.74 -8.10 -2.23
C VAL A 20 -12.50 -8.67 -3.42
N ASP A 21 -11.77 -9.28 -4.38
CA ASP A 21 -12.42 -9.95 -5.51
C ASP A 21 -12.85 -11.38 -5.19
N ASN A 22 -13.54 -12.04 -6.13
CA ASN A 22 -14.04 -13.41 -5.95
C ASN A 22 -12.94 -14.48 -5.85
N GLN A 23 -11.69 -14.13 -6.17
CA GLN A 23 -10.51 -14.99 -6.01
C GLN A 23 -9.76 -14.70 -4.71
N GLY A 24 -10.22 -13.72 -3.92
CA GLY A 24 -9.63 -13.34 -2.64
C GLY A 24 -8.46 -12.37 -2.76
N TYR A 25 -8.19 -11.79 -3.94
CA TYR A 25 -7.18 -10.73 -4.02
C TYR A 25 -7.72 -9.47 -3.34
N VAL A 26 -6.86 -8.83 -2.56
CA VAL A 26 -7.18 -7.63 -1.80
C VAL A 26 -6.65 -6.42 -2.55
N TYR A 27 -7.48 -5.40 -2.68
CA TYR A 27 -7.14 -4.11 -3.28
C TYR A 27 -7.26 -3.05 -2.20
N THR A 28 -6.22 -2.25 -2.00
CA THR A 28 -6.27 -1.11 -1.08
C THR A 28 -5.95 0.18 -1.82
N THR A 29 -6.61 1.25 -1.43
CA THR A 29 -6.33 2.60 -1.93
C THR A 29 -6.11 3.56 -0.78
N GLY A 30 -5.32 4.60 -1.01
CA GLY A 30 -5.07 5.60 0.02
C GLY A 30 -4.22 6.75 -0.50
N ASN A 31 -3.76 7.58 0.41
CA ASN A 31 -2.83 8.67 0.13
C ASN A 31 -1.49 8.45 0.86
N PHE A 32 -0.39 8.89 0.26
CA PHE A 32 0.94 8.85 0.86
C PHE A 32 1.72 10.12 0.51
N LYS A 33 2.63 10.56 1.40
CA LYS A 33 3.31 11.87 1.31
C LYS A 33 4.83 11.80 1.13
N THR A 34 5.42 10.61 1.21
CA THR A 34 6.85 10.36 1.07
C THR A 34 7.09 9.01 0.42
N GLN A 35 8.32 8.75 -0.03
CA GLN A 35 8.71 7.39 -0.42
C GLN A 35 8.25 6.39 0.64
N THR A 36 7.45 5.42 0.22
CA THR A 36 6.80 4.44 1.11
C THR A 36 6.93 3.06 0.51
N ASP A 37 7.32 2.10 1.35
CA ASP A 37 7.32 0.69 1.00
C ASP A 37 5.90 0.12 1.07
N PHE A 38 5.44 -0.43 -0.05
CA PHE A 38 4.14 -1.05 -0.20
C PHE A 38 4.20 -2.59 -0.16
N ASP A 39 5.39 -3.19 -0.02
CA ASP A 39 5.51 -4.63 0.17
C ASP A 39 5.37 -4.99 1.66
N PRO A 40 4.37 -5.79 2.06
CA PRO A 40 4.25 -6.26 3.43
C PRO A 40 5.23 -7.40 3.79
N GLY A 41 5.96 -7.93 2.79
CA GLY A 41 6.94 -8.99 2.93
C GLY A 41 8.36 -8.49 3.29
N PRO A 42 9.38 -9.34 3.11
CA PRO A 42 10.78 -8.98 3.35
C PRO A 42 11.43 -8.21 2.19
N ASP A 43 10.79 -8.21 1.01
CA ASP A 43 11.22 -7.44 -0.15
C ASP A 43 10.78 -5.97 0.01
N VAL A 44 11.26 -5.09 -0.87
CA VAL A 44 10.95 -3.65 -0.84
C VAL A 44 10.31 -3.25 -2.17
N PHE A 45 9.13 -2.63 -2.10
CA PHE A 45 8.46 -2.03 -3.26
C PHE A 45 8.08 -0.57 -2.94
N ASN A 46 9.00 0.34 -3.25
CA ASN A 46 8.80 1.76 -2.97
C ASN A 46 7.99 2.46 -4.06
N LEU A 47 6.99 3.26 -3.66
CA LEU A 47 6.46 4.33 -4.48
C LEU A 47 6.93 5.67 -3.91
N ASP A 48 7.40 6.55 -4.79
CA ASP A 48 7.73 7.95 -4.47
C ASP A 48 6.52 8.86 -4.68
N VAL A 49 6.48 10.00 -4.01
CA VAL A 49 5.53 11.06 -4.38
C VAL A 49 6.04 11.86 -5.58
N VAL A 50 5.14 12.41 -6.40
CA VAL A 50 5.53 13.30 -7.52
C VAL A 50 6.23 14.56 -7.00
N GLN A 51 5.75 15.11 -5.88
CA GLN A 51 6.34 16.30 -5.27
C GLN A 51 6.38 16.17 -3.74
N LEU A 52 7.57 16.36 -3.15
CA LEU A 52 7.73 16.34 -1.69
C LEU A 52 6.84 17.39 -1.02
N GLY A 53 6.13 16.97 0.03
CA GLY A 53 5.19 17.81 0.76
C GLY A 53 3.74 17.77 0.25
N TYR A 54 3.50 17.13 -0.91
CA TYR A 54 2.15 16.82 -1.42
C TYR A 54 1.83 15.34 -1.25
N SER A 55 0.54 15.00 -1.27
CA SER A 55 0.08 13.61 -1.24
C SER A 55 -0.21 13.10 -2.65
N ASP A 56 0.27 11.91 -2.97
CA ASP A 56 -0.18 11.14 -4.12
C ASP A 56 -1.19 10.08 -3.67
N ILE A 57 -2.07 9.66 -4.58
CA ILE A 57 -2.91 8.49 -4.37
C ILE A 57 -2.10 7.21 -4.62
N TYR A 58 -2.47 6.12 -3.97
CA TYR A 58 -1.97 4.80 -4.32
C TYR A 58 -3.12 3.81 -4.51
N ILE A 59 -2.81 2.76 -5.26
CA ILE A 59 -3.59 1.52 -5.31
C ILE A 59 -2.64 0.33 -5.23
N THR A 60 -2.98 -0.67 -4.41
CA THR A 60 -2.26 -1.95 -4.36
C THR A 60 -3.17 -3.10 -4.75
N LYS A 61 -2.55 -4.19 -5.22
CA LYS A 61 -3.17 -5.51 -5.31
C LYS A 61 -2.31 -6.50 -4.54
N MET A 62 -2.91 -7.26 -3.65
CA MET A 62 -2.27 -8.30 -2.85
C MET A 62 -2.94 -9.66 -3.09
N THR A 63 -2.13 -10.73 -3.03
CA THR A 63 -2.62 -12.10 -3.05
C THR A 63 -3.47 -12.39 -1.81
N PRO A 64 -4.32 -13.45 -1.82
CA PRO A 64 -5.03 -13.88 -0.61
C PRO A 64 -4.10 -14.21 0.57
N GLY A 65 -2.84 -14.56 0.29
CA GLY A 65 -1.80 -14.80 1.28
C GLY A 65 -1.12 -13.54 1.82
N GLY A 66 -1.55 -12.35 1.39
CA GLY A 66 -0.99 -11.07 1.83
C GLY A 66 0.31 -10.68 1.16
N GLN A 67 0.67 -11.26 0.02
CA GLN A 67 1.87 -10.88 -0.74
C GLN A 67 1.53 -9.81 -1.77
N LEU A 68 2.41 -8.83 -1.97
CA LEU A 68 2.22 -7.80 -2.98
C LEU A 68 2.26 -8.42 -4.39
N VAL A 69 1.26 -8.10 -5.22
CA VAL A 69 1.27 -8.40 -6.66
C VAL A 69 1.79 -7.19 -7.43
N TRP A 70 1.26 -6.01 -7.11
CA TRP A 70 1.74 -4.72 -7.60
C TRP A 70 1.23 -3.58 -6.72
N ALA A 71 1.94 -2.45 -6.74
CA ALA A 71 1.45 -1.16 -6.28
C ALA A 71 1.65 -0.09 -7.37
N LYS A 72 0.76 0.90 -7.41
CA LYS A 72 0.79 2.02 -8.37
C LYS A 72 0.35 3.33 -7.72
N LYS A 73 0.78 4.44 -8.30
CA LYS A 73 0.36 5.82 -8.01
C LYS A 73 -0.17 6.48 -9.29
#